data_AF-V5H1P1-F1
#
_entry.id   AF-V5H1P1-F1
#
_cell.length_a   1.000
_cell.length_b   1.000
_cell.length_c   1.000
_cell.angle_alpha   90.00
_cell.angle_beta   90.00
_cell.angle_gamma   90.00
#
_symmetry.space_group_name_H-M   'P 1'
#
loop_
_entity.id
_entity.type
_entity.pdbx_description
1 polymer ?
#
loop_
_entity_poly.entity_id
_entity_poly.type
_entity_poly.pdbx_seq_one_letter_code
_entity_poly.pdbx_strand_id
1 'polypeptide(L)'
;YSDSGAELTRQLDYWLNQADLTHGPARAIIAPHAGYQYCGACGGYAYRQISPVVVRRIFILGPSHHVRLSGCALSSTQKYKTPLYDLHIDISVNNELEMTGQFEWMDLDTDENEHSIEMHLPYVA
;
A
#
# COMPACT_ATOMS: atom_id res chain seq x y z
N TYR A 1 6.04 -11.26 -1.67
CA TYR A 1 4.99 -12.06 -0.98
C TYR A 1 4.67 -13.27 -1.86
N SER A 2 3.60 -14.05 -1.62
CA SER A 2 3.26 -15.17 -2.53
C SER A 2 2.67 -14.62 -3.85
N ASP A 3 3.18 -15.05 -5.00
CA ASP A 3 2.64 -14.66 -6.31
C ASP A 3 1.34 -15.41 -6.66
N SER A 4 0.99 -16.45 -5.89
CA SER A 4 -0.29 -17.13 -6.02
C SER A 4 -1.37 -16.35 -5.28
N GLY A 5 -2.31 -15.75 -6.02
CA GLY A 5 -3.43 -15.01 -5.43
C GLY A 5 -4.21 -15.82 -4.40
N ALA A 6 -4.51 -17.09 -4.68
CA ALA A 6 -5.24 -17.97 -3.76
C ALA A 6 -4.49 -18.21 -2.43
N GLU A 7 -3.18 -18.44 -2.49
CA GLU A 7 -2.37 -18.60 -1.28
C GLU A 7 -2.23 -17.28 -0.53
N LEU A 8 -2.05 -16.17 -1.25
CA LEU A 8 -1.94 -14.84 -0.67
C LEU A 8 -3.22 -14.43 0.06
N THR A 9 -4.41 -14.64 -0.54
CA THR A 9 -5.71 -14.43 0.11
C THR A 9 -5.81 -15.23 1.40
N ARG A 10 -5.48 -16.53 1.36
CA ARG A 10 -5.54 -17.40 2.54
C ARG A 10 -4.64 -16.90 3.67
N GLN A 11 -3.43 -16.42 3.35
CA GLN A 11 -2.50 -15.86 4.32
C GLN A 11 -3.03 -14.56 4.94
N LEU A 12 -3.48 -13.63 4.11
CA LEU A 12 -4.02 -12.33 4.56
C LEU A 12 -5.28 -12.50 5.42
N ASP A 13 -6.23 -13.32 4.98
CA ASP A 13 -7.44 -13.66 5.74
C ASP A 13 -7.10 -14.27 7.09
N TYR A 14 -6.15 -15.20 7.13
CA TYR A 14 -5.71 -15.80 8.37
C TYR A 14 -5.17 -14.74 9.34
N TRP A 15 -4.26 -13.87 8.89
CA TRP A 15 -3.67 -12.83 9.73
C TRP A 15 -4.69 -11.77 10.18
N LEU A 16 -5.59 -11.33 9.30
CA LEU A 16 -6.64 -10.37 9.64
C LEU A 16 -7.60 -10.94 10.70
N ASN A 17 -7.91 -12.24 10.65
CA ASN A 17 -8.78 -12.89 11.62
C ASN A 17 -8.12 -13.18 12.97
N GLN A 18 -6.80 -13.04 13.10
CA GLN A 18 -6.13 -13.10 14.41
C GLN A 18 -6.25 -11.79 15.20
N ALA A 19 -6.66 -10.70 14.56
CA ALA A 19 -6.76 -9.39 15.18
C ALA A 19 -8.23 -9.00 15.43
N ASP A 20 -8.48 -8.44 16.61
CA ASP A 20 -9.75 -7.83 16.95
C ASP A 20 -9.84 -6.40 16.39
N LEU A 21 -11.05 -6.01 15.96
CA LEU A 21 -11.37 -4.64 15.59
C LEU A 21 -11.56 -3.82 16.87
N THR A 22 -10.51 -3.12 17.30
CA THR A 22 -10.46 -2.41 18.59
C THR A 22 -10.24 -0.91 18.44
N HIS A 23 -9.74 -0.47 17.30
CA HIS A 23 -9.37 0.93 17.04
C HIS A 23 -10.00 1.48 15.74
N GLY A 24 -11.03 0.80 15.22
CA GLY A 24 -11.68 1.17 13.97
C GLY A 24 -12.83 2.20 14.12
N PRO A 25 -13.16 2.94 13.05
CA PRO A 25 -12.50 2.91 11.74
C PRO A 25 -11.23 3.78 11.75
N ALA A 26 -10.08 3.16 11.51
CA ALA A 26 -8.79 3.85 11.49
C ALA A 26 -8.73 4.83 10.30
N ARG A 27 -8.22 6.04 10.56
CA ARG A 27 -7.97 7.08 9.55
C ARG A 27 -6.53 7.06 9.04
N ALA A 28 -5.62 6.49 9.81
CA ALA A 28 -4.23 6.25 9.47
C ALA A 28 -3.77 5.00 10.21
N ILE A 29 -2.82 4.28 9.61
CA ILE A 29 -2.14 3.16 10.23
C ILE A 29 -0.64 3.28 9.95
N ILE A 30 0.16 2.64 10.79
CA ILE A 30 1.58 2.39 10.53
C ILE A 30 1.73 0.87 10.46
N ALA A 31 2.30 0.38 9.35
CA ALA A 31 2.51 -1.04 9.12
C ALA A 31 3.93 -1.29 8.56
N PRO A 32 4.53 -2.45 8.83
CA PRO A 32 5.84 -2.80 8.29
C PRO A 32 5.77 -3.16 6.80
N HIS A 33 6.88 -2.95 6.07
CA HIS A 33 7.06 -3.31 4.66
C HIS A 33 8.17 -4.36 4.46
N ALA A 34 8.43 -5.22 5.44
CA ALA A 34 9.29 -6.39 5.21
C ALA A 34 8.52 -7.47 4.43
N GLY A 35 9.24 -8.51 3.97
CA GLY A 35 8.58 -9.66 3.35
C GLY A 35 7.54 -10.31 4.29
N TYR A 36 6.40 -10.73 3.74
CA TYR A 36 5.23 -11.18 4.52
C TYR A 36 5.50 -12.36 5.45
N GLN A 37 6.46 -13.22 5.13
CA GLN A 37 6.90 -14.28 6.03
C GLN A 37 7.37 -13.74 7.40
N TYR A 38 7.91 -12.52 7.44
CA TYR A 38 8.44 -11.90 8.65
C TYR A 38 7.43 -11.00 9.35
N CYS A 39 6.65 -10.24 8.59
CA CYS A 39 5.82 -9.18 9.16
C CYS A 39 4.34 -9.19 8.73
N GLY A 40 3.90 -10.18 7.96
CA GLY A 40 2.51 -10.28 7.50
C GLY A 40 1.54 -10.27 8.68
N ALA A 41 1.72 -11.17 9.64
CA ALA A 41 0.89 -11.21 10.85
C ALA A 41 0.85 -9.87 11.62
N CYS A 42 2.00 -9.18 11.72
CA CYS A 42 2.08 -7.86 12.37
C CYS A 42 1.25 -6.80 11.61
N GLY A 43 1.39 -6.75 10.27
CA GLY A 43 0.59 -5.88 9.41
C GLY A 43 -0.91 -6.13 9.56
N GLY A 44 -1.32 -7.40 9.72
CA GLY A 44 -2.71 -7.78 9.94
C GLY A 44 -3.40 -7.02 11.08
N TYR A 45 -2.70 -6.77 12.19
CA TYR A 45 -3.26 -5.99 13.32
C TYR A 45 -3.59 -4.55 12.94
N ALA A 46 -2.77 -3.93 12.10
CA ALA A 46 -2.98 -2.56 11.62
C ALA A 46 -4.14 -2.50 10.60
N TYR A 47 -4.08 -3.35 9.56
CA TYR A 47 -5.09 -3.37 8.50
C TYR A 47 -6.48 -3.78 8.97
N ARG A 48 -6.56 -4.63 10.00
CA ARG A 48 -7.84 -5.01 10.62
C ARG A 48 -8.64 -3.80 11.11
N GLN A 49 -7.97 -2.69 11.46
CA GLN A 49 -8.63 -1.49 11.97
C GLN A 49 -9.25 -0.62 10.87
N ILE A 50 -8.94 -0.90 9.60
CA ILE A 50 -9.52 -0.20 8.45
C ILE A 50 -10.92 -0.75 8.16
N SER A 51 -11.89 0.14 8.01
CA SER A 51 -13.25 -0.24 7.60
C SER A 51 -13.45 -0.01 6.10
N PRO A 52 -13.64 -1.07 5.29
CA PRO A 52 -13.86 -0.94 3.84
C PRO A 52 -15.21 -0.29 3.49
N VAL A 53 -16.14 -0.20 4.45
CA VAL A 53 -17.43 0.49 4.26
C VAL A 53 -17.24 2.02 4.26
N VAL A 54 -16.29 2.50 5.07
CA VAL A 54 -16.05 3.93 5.32
C VAL A 54 -14.92 4.47 4.46
N VAL A 55 -13.83 3.73 4.30
CA VAL A 55 -12.63 4.17 3.59
C VAL A 55 -12.79 3.91 2.10
N ARG A 56 -12.70 4.97 1.29
CA ARG A 56 -12.87 4.92 -0.18
C ARG A 56 -11.61 5.28 -0.95
N ARG A 57 -10.66 5.95 -0.30
CA ARG A 57 -9.38 6.37 -0.86
C ARG A 57 -8.32 6.10 0.19
N ILE A 58 -7.25 5.43 -0.22
CA ILE A 58 -6.13 5.06 0.65
C ILE A 58 -4.89 5.75 0.09
N PHE A 59 -4.20 6.50 0.95
CA PHE A 59 -2.87 7.03 0.65
C PHE A 59 -1.85 6.06 1.25
N ILE A 60 -0.83 5.69 0.48
CA ILE A 60 0.30 4.90 0.96
C ILE A 60 1.54 5.78 0.83
N LEU A 61 2.21 6.04 1.94
CA LEU A 61 3.44 6.83 1.99
C LEU A 61 4.57 5.89 2.39
N GLY A 62 5.46 5.59 1.44
CA GLY A 62 6.61 4.73 1.66
C GLY A 62 7.93 5.51 1.54
N PRO A 63 8.97 5.16 2.34
CA PRO A 63 10.31 5.69 2.13
C PRO A 63 10.92 5.17 0.81
N SER A 64 11.81 5.95 0.19
CA SER A 64 12.65 5.41 -0.89
C SER A 64 13.92 4.80 -0.35
N HIS A 65 14.26 3.60 -0.82
CA HIS A 65 15.47 2.86 -0.50
C HIS A 65 16.53 2.93 -1.60
N HIS A 66 16.11 3.19 -2.84
CA HIS A 66 16.97 3.07 -4.03
C HIS A 66 17.42 4.41 -4.59
N VAL A 67 16.56 5.43 -4.54
CA VAL A 67 16.84 6.76 -5.11
C VAL A 67 16.81 7.83 -4.03
N ARG A 68 17.63 8.86 -4.22
CA ARG A 68 17.60 10.02 -3.35
C ARG A 68 16.48 10.95 -3.80
N LEU A 69 15.48 11.14 -2.94
CA LEU A 69 14.43 12.13 -3.13
C LEU A 69 14.63 13.29 -2.14
N SER A 70 14.58 14.53 -2.64
CA SER A 70 14.56 15.74 -1.80
C SER A 70 13.17 16.12 -1.29
N GLY A 71 12.12 15.50 -1.86
CA GLY A 71 10.72 15.67 -1.49
C GLY A 71 9.98 14.34 -1.63
N CYS A 72 8.73 14.41 -2.09
CA CYS A 72 7.92 13.23 -2.38
C CYS A 72 7.79 13.03 -3.89
N ALA A 73 7.55 11.79 -4.30
CA ALA A 73 7.30 11.47 -5.71
C ALA A 73 5.98 10.72 -5.88
N LEU A 74 5.38 10.87 -7.06
CA LEU A 74 4.12 10.26 -7.47
C LEU A 74 4.39 9.22 -8.56
N SER A 75 3.61 8.14 -8.57
CA SER A 75 3.65 7.16 -9.66
C SER A 75 3.16 7.77 -10.97
N SER A 76 3.89 7.57 -12.06
CA SER A 76 3.47 7.96 -13.42
C SER A 76 2.47 6.98 -14.06
N THR A 77 2.09 5.91 -13.35
CA THR A 77 1.16 4.89 -13.82
C THR A 77 -0.29 5.21 -13.44
N GLN A 78 -1.22 4.40 -13.94
CA GLN A 78 -2.64 4.50 -13.58
C GLN A 78 -3.11 3.37 -12.65
N LYS A 79 -2.31 2.30 -12.53
CA LYS A 79 -2.68 1.10 -11.80
C LYS A 79 -1.45 0.45 -11.19
N TYR A 80 -1.63 -0.07 -9.98
CA TYR A 80 -0.71 -1.02 -9.38
C TYR A 80 -1.30 -2.42 -9.49
N LYS A 81 -0.53 -3.36 -10.03
CA LYS A 81 -0.92 -4.77 -10.09
C LYS A 81 -0.69 -5.43 -8.73
N THR A 82 -1.55 -6.38 -8.39
CA THR A 82 -1.32 -7.31 -7.28
C THR A 82 -1.70 -8.72 -7.72
N PRO A 83 -1.29 -9.77 -7.00
CA PRO A 83 -1.78 -11.12 -7.26
C PRO A 83 -3.29 -11.31 -7.02
N LEU A 84 -3.98 -10.33 -6.40
CA LEU A 84 -5.40 -10.40 -6.07
C LEU A 84 -6.26 -9.71 -7.13
N TYR A 85 -6.05 -8.40 -7.30
CA TYR A 85 -6.60 -7.58 -8.37
C TYR A 85 -5.82 -6.26 -8.54
N ASP A 86 -6.04 -5.57 -9.65
CA ASP A 86 -5.38 -4.29 -9.93
C ASP A 86 -6.01 -3.13 -9.12
N LEU A 87 -5.17 -2.38 -8.41
CA LEU A 87 -5.54 -1.17 -7.70
C LEU A 87 -5.45 0.03 -8.66
N HIS A 88 -6.48 0.88 -8.65
CA HIS A 88 -6.51 2.09 -9.49
C HIS A 88 -5.97 3.28 -8.71
N ILE A 89 -5.06 4.02 -9.34
CA ILE A 89 -4.49 5.25 -8.77
C ILE A 89 -5.47 6.40 -8.98
N ASP A 90 -5.69 7.21 -7.96
CA ASP A 90 -6.54 8.40 -8.05
C ASP A 90 -5.81 9.54 -8.78
N ILE A 91 -5.94 9.54 -10.11
CA ILE A 91 -5.25 10.52 -10.98
C ILE A 91 -5.66 11.96 -10.66
N SER A 92 -6.92 12.19 -10.27
CA SER A 92 -7.38 13.54 -9.92
C SER A 92 -6.60 14.08 -8.73
N VAL A 93 -6.43 13.25 -7.69
CA VAL A 93 -5.66 13.64 -6.51
C VAL A 93 -4.19 13.78 -6.81
N ASN A 94 -3.59 12.88 -7.61
CA ASN A 94 -2.19 13.01 -7.97
C ASN A 94 -1.92 14.31 -8.75
N ASN A 95 -2.83 14.71 -9.63
CA ASN A 95 -2.74 16.01 -10.31
C ASN A 95 -2.85 17.18 -9.32
N GLU A 96 -3.75 17.11 -8.33
CA GLU A 96 -3.83 18.11 -7.26
C GLU A 96 -2.53 18.21 -6.45
N LEU A 97 -1.90 17.07 -6.14
CA LEU A 97 -0.61 17.01 -5.44
C LEU A 97 0.52 17.57 -6.30
N GLU A 98 0.58 17.23 -7.58
CA GLU A 98 1.58 17.76 -8.51
C GLU A 98 1.48 19.29 -8.65
N MET A 99 0.27 19.84 -8.76
CA MET A 99 0.03 21.28 -8.85
C MET A 99 0.54 22.08 -7.64
N THR A 100 0.81 21.43 -6.50
CA THR A 100 1.45 22.11 -5.35
C THR A 100 2.92 22.47 -5.59
N GLY A 101 3.55 21.86 -6.60
CA GLY A 101 4.98 21.99 -6.88
C GLY A 101 5.89 21.32 -5.83
N GLN A 102 5.33 20.48 -4.96
CA GLN A 102 6.07 19.76 -3.90
C GLN A 102 6.35 18.29 -4.24
N PHE A 103 5.87 17.81 -5.39
CA PHE A 103 5.97 16.44 -5.83
C PHE A 103 6.61 16.35 -7.20
N GLU A 104 7.41 15.30 -7.40
CA GLU A 104 7.98 14.93 -8.69
C GLU A 104 7.31 13.65 -9.22
N TRP A 105 7.42 13.36 -10.52
CA TRP A 105 6.95 12.10 -11.09
C TRP A 105 8.09 11.08 -11.13
N MET A 106 7.84 9.86 -10.66
CA MET A 106 8.78 8.75 -10.79
C MET A 106 8.74 8.19 -12.22
N ASP A 107 9.90 7.82 -12.75
CA ASP A 107 9.96 6.92 -13.89
C ASP A 107 9.55 5.49 -13.48
N LEU A 108 9.19 4.67 -14.47
CA LEU A 108 8.67 3.32 -14.22
C LEU A 108 9.70 2.42 -13.52
N ASP A 109 10.97 2.53 -13.91
CA ASP A 109 12.06 1.74 -13.33
C ASP A 109 12.26 2.05 -11.83
N THR A 110 12.15 3.32 -11.43
CA THR A 110 12.20 3.72 -10.02
C THR A 110 11.00 3.18 -9.24
N ASP A 111 9.81 3.26 -9.84
CA ASP A 111 8.56 2.81 -9.23
C ASP A 111 8.59 1.28 -8.99
N GLU A 112 8.92 0.49 -10.02
CA GLU A 112 8.93 -0.97 -9.96
C GLU A 112 10.09 -1.55 -9.13
N ASN A 113 11.15 -0.79 -8.89
CA ASN A 113 12.28 -1.20 -8.04
C ASN A 113 12.04 -0.91 -6.55
N GLU A 114 11.08 -0.04 -6.22
CA GLU A 114 10.76 0.29 -4.83
C GLU A 114 9.70 -0.65 -4.24
N HIS A 115 9.99 -1.21 -3.07
CA HIS A 115 9.14 -2.21 -2.43
C HIS A 115 8.38 -1.65 -1.21
N SER A 116 8.77 -0.49 -0.69
CA SER A 116 8.18 0.04 0.55
C SER A 116 6.68 0.32 0.42
N ILE A 117 6.22 0.75 -0.76
CA ILE A 117 4.80 0.92 -1.10
C ILE A 117 4.20 -0.43 -1.52
N GLU A 118 4.92 -1.21 -2.32
CA GLU A 118 4.45 -2.47 -2.89
C GLU A 118 3.97 -3.45 -1.81
N MET A 119 4.68 -3.53 -0.68
CA MET A 119 4.32 -4.45 0.42
C MET A 119 2.99 -4.10 1.09
N HIS A 120 2.44 -2.92 0.85
CA HIS A 120 1.12 -2.53 1.35
C HIS A 120 0.00 -2.86 0.37
N LEU A 121 0.30 -3.09 -0.91
CA LEU A 121 -0.71 -3.26 -1.97
C LEU A 121 -1.60 -4.49 -1.75
N PRO A 122 -1.09 -5.71 -1.48
CA PRO A 122 -1.96 -6.87 -1.25
C PRO A 122 -2.89 -6.72 -0.05
N TYR A 123 -2.48 -5.99 0.98
CA TYR A 123 -3.30 -5.77 2.17
C TYR A 123 -4.48 -4.82 1.95
N VAL A 124 -4.43 -4.00 0.90
CA VAL A 124 -5.51 -3.06 0.53
C VAL A 124 -6.24 -3.46 -0.75
N ALA A 125 -5.74 -4.48 -1.44
CA ALA A 125 -6.38 -5.12 -2.58
C ALA A 125 -7.33 -6.25 -2.12
#